data_AF-A0A7X7SS75-F1
#
_entry.id   AF-A0A7X7SS75-F1
#
_cell.length_a   1.000
_cell.length_b   1.000
_cell.length_c   1.000
_cell.angle_alpha   90.00
_cell.angle_beta   90.00
_cell.angle_gamma   90.00
#
_symmetry.space_group_name_H-M   'P 1'
#
loop_
_entity.id
_entity.type
_entity.pdbx_description
1 polymer ?
#
loop_
_entity_poly.entity_id
_entity_poly.type
_entity_poly.pdbx_seq_one_letter_code
_entity_poly.pdbx_strand_id
1 'polypeptide(L)' 'MQKATRGSNISTEYDYDIHGRLTQVSQSDSQNNYEYENGELKKIHKNYYTSSFMMHIID' A
#
# COMPACT_ATOMS: atom_id res chain seq x y z
N MET A 1 -4.56 12.24 3.06
CA MET A 1 -3.11 12.20 3.37
C MET A 1 -2.93 12.36 4.88
N GLN A 2 -2.45 11.32 5.56
CA GLN A 2 -2.00 11.38 6.96
C GLN A 2 -0.46 11.32 6.98
N LYS A 3 0.19 12.06 7.88
CA LYS A 3 1.66 12.11 8.00
C LYS A 3 2.09 11.73 9.42
N ALA A 4 3.09 10.87 9.54
CA ALA A 4 3.75 10.53 10.80
C ALA A 4 5.24 10.85 10.71
N THR A 5 5.83 11.31 11.81
CA THR A 5 7.27 11.60 11.89
C THR A 5 7.84 10.85 13.09
N ARG A 6 8.86 10.02 12.86
CA ARG A 6 9.68 9.42 13.92
C ARG A 6 11.01 10.18 13.92
N GLY A 7 11.57 10.44 15.11
CA GLY A 7 12.80 11.23 15.26
C GLY A 7 13.88 10.84 14.24
N SER A 8 14.55 11.86 13.69
CA SER A 8 15.36 11.90 12.46
C SER A 8 14.56 11.89 11.14
N ASN A 9 13.93 13.03 10.78
CA ASN A 9 13.47 13.47 9.43
C ASN A 9 12.78 12.47 8.47
N ILE A 10 12.49 11.25 8.88
CA ILE A 10 11.78 10.26 8.09
C ILE A 10 10.30 10.55 8.29
N SER A 11 9.73 11.16 7.25
CA SER A 11 8.29 11.32 7.12
C SER A 11 7.72 10.08 6.45
N THR A 12 6.70 9.50 7.07
CA THR A 12 5.85 8.50 6.42
C THR A 12 4.51 9.12 6.11
N GLU A 13 4.09 9.00 4.86
CA GLU A 13 2.82 9.49 4.35
C GLU A 13 1.90 8.33 3.99
N TYR A 14 0.63 8.46 4.34
CA TYR A 14 -0.40 7.44 4.16
C TYR A 14 -1.58 8.01 3.38
N ASP A 15 -2.00 7.28 2.36
CA ASP A 15 -3.22 7.56 1.60
C ASP A 15 -4.23 6.44 1.75
N TYR A 16 -5.50 6.83 1.68
CA TYR A 16 -6.63 5.93 1.88
C TYR A 16 -7.67 6.17 0.80
N ASP A 17 -8.41 5.12 0.45
CA ASP A 17 -9.59 5.23 -0.39
C ASP A 17 -10.83 5.72 0.38
N ILE A 18 -11.95 5.86 -0.33
CA ILE A 18 -13.24 6.30 0.23
C ILE A 18 -13.81 5.36 1.30
N HIS A 19 -13.31 4.12 1.40
CA HIS A 19 -13.71 3.13 2.39
C HIS A 19 -12.74 3.09 3.59
N GLY A 20 -11.73 3.96 3.62
CA GLY A 20 -10.74 4.03 4.69
C GLY A 20 -9.66 2.95 4.60
N ARG A 21 -9.49 2.30 3.45
CA ARG A 21 -8.43 1.29 3.24
C ARG A 21 -7.16 1.97 2.75
N LEU A 22 -6.01 1.50 3.23
CA LEU A 22 -4.68 2.03 2.88
C LEU A 22 -4.35 1.75 1.42
N THR A 23 -4.15 2.79 0.60
CA THR A 23 -3.81 2.67 -0.83
C THR A 23 -2.35 2.97 -1.12
N GLN A 24 -1.68 3.74 -0.25
CA GLN A 24 -0.28 4.10 -0.44
C GLN A 24 0.43 4.33 0.90
N VAL A 25 1.69 3.89 0.97
CA VAL A 25 2.65 4.30 2.00
C VAL A 25 3.89 4.86 1.30
N SER A 26 4.23 6.11 1.60
CA SER A 26 5.39 6.79 1.02
C SER A 26 6.36 7.23 2.11
N GLN A 27 7.64 6.98 1.90
CA GLN A 27 8.77 7.49 2.68
C GLN A 27 9.74 8.21 1.72
N SER A 28 10.82 8.79 2.24
CA SER A 28 11.77 9.57 1.45
C SER A 28 12.38 8.84 0.24
N ASP A 29 12.50 7.52 0.30
CA ASP A 29 13.17 6.68 -0.70
C ASP A 29 12.30 5.52 -1.21
N SER A 30 11.08 5.37 -0.69
CA SER A 30 10.27 4.19 -0.95
C SER A 30 8.79 4.49 -1.01
N GLN A 31 8.11 3.80 -1.92
CA GLN A 31 6.67 3.85 -2.09
C GLN A 31 6.11 2.44 -2.23
N ASN A 32 5.07 2.16 -1.45
CA ASN A 32 4.26 0.95 -1.57
C ASN A 32 2.85 1.35 -1.99
N ASN A 33 2.33 0.75 -3.05
CA ASN A 33 0.95 0.93 -3.52
C ASN A 33 0.17 -0.36 -3.33
N TYR A 34 -1.10 -0.23 -2.93
CA TYR A 34 -1.99 -1.33 -2.61
C TYR A 34 -3.22 -1.26 -3.52
N GLU A 35 -3.50 -2.34 -4.24
CA GLU A 35 -4.64 -2.43 -5.14
C GLU A 35 -5.64 -3.45 -4.59
N TYR A 36 -6.92 -3.05 -4.59
CA TYR A 36 -8.02 -3.86 -4.08
C TYR A 36 -9.01 -4.20 -5.18
N GLU A 37 -9.56 -5.42 -5.13
CA GLU A 37 -10.65 -5.88 -5.98
C GLU A 37 -11.76 -6.44 -5.09
N ASN A 38 -13.00 -6.00 -5.28
CA ASN A 38 -14.16 -6.47 -4.52
C ASN A 38 -14.02 -6.41 -2.98
N GLY A 39 -13.26 -5.44 -2.45
CA GLY A 39 -13.01 -5.33 -1.02
C GLY A 39 -11.66 -5.88 -0.58
N GLU A 40 -11.09 -6.82 -1.34
CA GLU A 40 -9.93 -7.61 -0.95
C GLU A 40 -8.62 -7.08 -1.56
N LEU A 41 -7.52 -7.21 -0.83
CA LEU A 41 -6.20 -6.83 -1.33
C LEU A 41 -5.73 -7.83 -2.40
N LYS A 42 -5.54 -7.34 -3.63
CA LYS A 42 -5.09 -8.17 -4.76
C LYS A 42 -3.63 -7.99 -5.10
N LYS A 43 -3.07 -6.81 -4.89
CA LYS A 43 -1.72 -6.52 -5.35
C LYS A 43 -1.03 -5.51 -4.46
N ILE A 44 0.26 -5.73 -4.26
CA ILE A 44 1.17 -4.77 -3.65
C ILE A 44 2.27 -4.47 -4.66
N HIS A 45 2.41 -3.21 -5.04
CA HIS A 45 3.53 -2.73 -5.84
C HIS A 45 4.52 -2.02 -4.93
N LYS A 46 5.77 -2.47 -4.92
CA LYS A 46 6.89 -1.81 -4.22
C LYS A 46 7.98 -1.50 -5.24
N ASN A 47 8.88 -0.58 -4.90
CA ASN A 47 9.96 -0.10 -5.78
C ASN A 47 10.63 -1.17 -6.68
N TYR A 48 10.86 -2.38 -6.15
CA TYR A 48 11.62 -3.42 -6.84
C TYR A 48 10.85 -4.71 -7.11
N TYR A 49 9.61 -4.83 -6.63
CA TYR A 49 8.83 -6.05 -6.79
C TYR A 49 7.33 -5.81 -6.71
N THR A 50 6.58 -6.66 -7.39
CA THR A 50 5.13 -6.71 -7.30
C THR A 50 4.71 -8.07 -6.76
N SER A 51 3.84 -8.07 -5.76
CA SER A 51 3.20 -9.28 -5.23
C SER A 51 1.74 -9.27 -5.63
N SER A 52 1.28 -10.32 -6.31
CA SER A 52 -0.12 -10.51 -6.70
C SER A 52 -0.71 -11.69 -5.93
N PHE A 53 -1.85 -11.49 -5.31
CA PHE A 53 -2.59 -12.50 -4.56
C PHE A 53 -3.70 -13.04 -5.47
N MET A 54 -3.34 -14.03 -6.29
CA MET A 54 -4.33 -14.76 -7.08
C MET A 54 -5.05 -15.74 -6.17
N MET A 55 -6.39 -15.68 -6.15
CA MET A 55 -7.20 -16.73 -5.55
C MET A 55 -7.03 -17.95 -6.45
N HIS A 56 -6.36 -18.99 -5.96
CA HIS A 56 -6.38 -20.28 -6.64
C HIS A 56 -7.77 -20.87 -6.39
N ILE A 57 -8.65 -20.78 -7.38
CA ILE A 57 -9.86 -21.60 -7.41
C ILE A 57 -9.37 -22.99 -7.80
N ILE A 58 -9.40 -23.92 -6.85
CA ILE A 58 -9.23 -25.34 -7.14
C ILE A 58 -10.63 -25.83 -7.53
N ASP A 59 -10.78 -26.22 -8.80
CA ASP A 59 -12.00 -26.86 -9.33
C ASP A 59 -12.21 -28.27 -8.76
#